data_AF-B4IPJ9-F1
#
_entry.id   AF-B4IPJ9-F1
#
_cell.length_a   1.000
_cell.length_b   1.000
_cell.length_c   1.000
_cell.angle_alpha   90.00
_cell.angle_beta   90.00
_cell.angle_gamma   90.00
#
_symmetry.space_group_name_H-M   'P 1'
#
loop_
_entity.id
_entity.type
_entity.pdbx_description
1 polymer ?
#
loop_
_entity_poly.entity_id
_entity_poly.type
_entity_poly.pdbx_seq_one_letter_code
_entity_poly.pdbx_strand_id
1 'polypeptide(L)'
;NRRLGVPLSDGGTVRLAAAVGYSNALEIIATGRRIYSKEARRMGLVNRVVATGTALGQAVNLAFSIAKFPMASLMHDRNAVLENANAYNKPGFHVASYNEIMNVTSVMITDMQEGVKRFKNSEIKGPKTDSWSIKEKTIPDWEKAEIEIEKQKQKT
;
A
#
# COMPACT_ATOMS: atom_id res chain seq x y z
N ASN A 1 -7.33 -3.85 6.77
CA ASN A 1 -6.64 -4.90 7.55
C ASN A 1 -7.34 -5.35 8.82
N ARG A 2 -7.90 -4.47 9.67
CA ARG A 2 -8.47 -4.92 10.96
C ARG A 2 -9.60 -5.96 10.91
N ARG A 3 -10.25 -6.11 9.75
CA ARG A 3 -11.26 -7.17 9.52
C ARG A 3 -10.68 -8.55 9.26
N LEU A 4 -9.38 -8.64 8.93
CA LEU A 4 -8.72 -9.86 8.45
C LEU A 4 -7.60 -10.35 9.38
N GLY A 5 -7.35 -9.66 10.51
CA GLY A 5 -6.25 -10.03 11.43
C GLY A 5 -4.84 -9.74 10.89
N VAL A 6 -4.70 -9.25 9.65
CA VAL A 6 -3.39 -9.03 9.03
C VAL A 6 -2.73 -7.75 9.61
N PRO A 7 -1.48 -7.82 10.12
CA PRO A 7 -0.72 -6.65 10.53
C PRO A 7 -0.31 -5.77 9.34
N LEU A 8 0.25 -4.59 9.61
CA LEU A 8 0.94 -3.79 8.60
C LEU A 8 2.37 -4.33 8.46
N SER A 9 2.82 -4.55 7.23
CA SER A 9 4.15 -5.10 6.95
C SER A 9 4.91 -4.37 5.82
N ASP A 10 4.33 -3.29 5.29
CA ASP A 10 4.89 -2.52 4.16
C ASP A 10 5.62 -1.23 4.61
N GLY A 11 5.97 -1.12 5.89
CA GLY A 11 6.49 0.11 6.49
C GLY A 11 5.42 1.18 6.74
N GLY A 12 4.14 0.76 6.74
CA GLY A 12 3.00 1.64 6.95
C GLY A 12 3.03 2.31 8.33
N THR A 13 3.55 1.64 9.36
CA THR A 13 3.63 2.19 10.71
C THR A 13 4.54 3.43 10.81
N VAL A 14 5.55 3.52 9.94
CA VAL A 14 6.47 4.67 9.89
C VAL A 14 5.98 5.72 8.91
N ARG A 15 5.67 5.34 7.67
CA ARG A 15 5.31 6.32 6.63
C ARG A 15 3.95 6.98 6.89
N LEU A 16 2.98 6.25 7.43
CA LEU A 16 1.67 6.83 7.73
C LEU A 16 1.78 7.86 8.86
N ALA A 17 2.51 7.53 9.94
CA ALA A 17 2.72 8.44 11.05
C ALA A 17 3.44 9.73 10.61
N ALA A 18 4.43 9.61 9.73
CA ALA A 18 5.12 10.76 9.14
C ALA A 18 4.19 11.61 8.23
N ALA A 19 3.27 10.98 7.51
CA ALA A 19 2.40 11.67 6.56
C ALA A 19 1.22 12.41 7.22
N VAL A 20 0.57 11.80 8.22
CA VAL A 20 -0.68 12.32 8.81
C VAL A 20 -0.58 12.67 10.31
N GLY A 21 0.59 12.46 10.92
CA GLY A 21 0.81 12.59 12.35
C GLY A 21 0.36 11.36 13.15
N TYR A 22 0.92 11.19 14.34
CA TYR A 22 0.70 9.99 15.18
C TYR A 22 -0.76 9.76 15.55
N SER A 23 -1.52 10.81 15.88
CA SER A 23 -2.92 10.69 16.31
C SER A 23 -3.81 10.11 15.21
N ASN A 24 -3.77 10.72 14.01
CA ASN A 24 -4.52 10.22 12.86
C ASN A 24 -4.04 8.82 12.44
N ALA A 25 -2.72 8.58 12.45
CA ALA A 25 -2.17 7.28 12.09
C ALA A 25 -2.68 6.17 13.02
N LEU A 26 -2.66 6.39 14.33
CA LEU A 26 -3.16 5.41 15.31
C LEU A 26 -4.66 5.17 15.15
N GLU A 27 -5.46 6.20 14.92
CA GLU A 27 -6.90 6.06 14.67
C GLU A 27 -7.16 5.18 13.43
N ILE A 28 -6.45 5.45 12.33
CA ILE A 28 -6.59 4.70 11.08
C ILE A 28 -6.19 3.24 11.27
N ILE A 29 -5.06 2.99 11.95
CA ILE A 29 -4.53 1.64 12.20
C ILE A 29 -5.46 0.86 13.12
N ALA A 30 -5.94 1.48 14.21
CA ALA A 30 -6.76 0.83 15.21
C ALA A 30 -8.16 0.51 14.68
N THR A 31 -8.79 1.46 13.98
CA THR A 31 -10.18 1.30 13.51
C THR A 31 -10.27 0.56 12.18
N GLY A 32 -9.27 0.71 11.31
CA GLY A 32 -9.34 0.26 9.92
C GLY A 32 -10.53 0.85 9.15
N ARG A 33 -11.06 2.01 9.57
CA ARG A 33 -12.22 2.64 8.93
C ARG A 33 -11.88 3.15 7.53
N ARG A 34 -12.92 3.42 6.75
CA ARG A 34 -12.76 4.09 5.45
C ARG A 34 -12.49 5.57 5.66
N ILE A 35 -11.56 6.11 4.87
CA ILE A 35 -11.22 7.53 4.83
C ILE A 35 -11.66 8.07 3.47
N TYR A 36 -12.39 9.18 3.48
CA TYR A 36 -12.85 9.82 2.25
C TYR A 36 -11.88 10.92 1.79
N SER A 37 -11.92 11.25 0.49
CA SER A 37 -10.93 12.13 -0.16
C SER A 37 -10.74 13.50 0.51
N LYS A 38 -11.82 14.16 0.93
CA LYS A 38 -11.76 15.47 1.62
C LYS A 38 -11.00 15.38 2.95
N GLU A 39 -11.27 14.32 3.71
CA GLU A 39 -10.65 14.06 4.99
C GLU A 39 -9.16 13.71 4.81
N ALA A 40 -8.87 12.82 3.86
CA ALA A 40 -7.50 12.47 3.48
C ALA A 40 -6.69 13.70 3.09
N ARG A 41 -7.29 14.65 2.36
CA ARG A 41 -6.63 15.90 1.98
C ARG A 41 -6.35 16.79 3.19
N ARG A 42 -7.30 16.91 4.12
CA ARG A 42 -7.15 17.71 5.34
C ARG A 42 -6.06 17.17 6.25
N MET A 43 -5.90 15.85 6.33
CA MET A 43 -4.88 15.21 7.16
C MET A 43 -3.49 15.18 6.50
N GLY A 44 -3.34 15.60 5.24
CA GLY A 44 -2.07 15.51 4.50
C GLY A 44 -1.80 14.13 3.87
N LEU A 45 -2.75 13.19 3.94
CA LEU A 45 -2.62 11.86 3.35
C LEU A 45 -2.58 11.90 1.81
N VAL A 46 -3.24 12.89 1.20
CA VAL A 46 -3.22 13.10 -0.25
C VAL A 46 -2.92 14.55 -0.60
N ASN A 47 -2.21 14.74 -1.71
CA ASN A 47 -1.80 16.07 -2.18
C ASN A 47 -2.89 16.79 -2.98
N ARG A 48 -3.77 16.06 -3.67
CA ARG A 48 -4.83 16.63 -4.52
C ARG A 48 -6.07 15.75 -4.50
N VAL A 49 -7.24 16.39 -4.58
CA VAL A 49 -8.53 15.72 -4.84
C VAL A 49 -8.98 16.17 -6.21
N VAL A 50 -9.34 15.21 -7.06
CA VAL A 50 -9.73 15.45 -8.46
C VAL A 50 -11.06 14.74 -8.75
N ALA A 51 -11.66 15.04 -9.89
CA ALA A 51 -12.88 14.39 -10.33
C ALA A 51 -12.67 12.88 -10.53
N THR A 52 -13.74 12.10 -10.36
CA THR A 52 -13.73 10.65 -10.59
C THR A 52 -13.33 10.37 -12.04
N GLY A 53 -12.48 9.37 -12.24
CA GLY A 53 -11.97 8.98 -13.56
C GLY A 53 -10.80 9.81 -14.09
N THR A 54 -10.51 10.98 -13.50
CA THR A 54 -9.43 11.87 -14.01
C THR A 54 -8.10 11.70 -13.28
N ALA A 55 -8.03 10.85 -12.25
CA ALA A 55 -6.86 10.72 -11.37
C ALA A 55 -5.57 10.38 -12.13
N LEU A 56 -5.63 9.41 -13.05
CA LEU A 56 -4.47 9.00 -13.84
C LEU A 56 -3.97 10.12 -14.75
N GLY A 57 -4.86 10.75 -15.51
CA GLY A 57 -4.49 11.85 -16.42
C GLY A 57 -3.86 13.04 -15.67
N GLN A 58 -4.42 13.40 -14.52
CA GLN A 58 -3.86 14.47 -13.67
C GLN A 58 -2.49 14.11 -13.09
N ALA A 59 -2.29 12.85 -12.68
CA ALA A 59 -1.01 12.36 -12.19
C ALA A 59 0.06 12.35 -13.30
N VAL A 60 -0.29 11.88 -14.51
CA VAL A 60 0.61 11.85 -15.67
C VAL A 60 0.98 13.27 -16.12
N ASN A 61 0.03 14.20 -16.17
CA ASN A 61 0.30 15.60 -16.48
C ASN A 61 1.25 16.26 -15.47
N LEU A 62 1.08 15.95 -14.18
CA LEU A 62 2.01 16.39 -13.14
C LEU A 62 3.41 15.80 -13.35
N ALA A 63 3.51 14.50 -13.65
CA ALA A 63 4.79 13.85 -13.93
C ALA A 63 5.50 14.48 -15.14
N PHE A 64 4.78 14.74 -16.24
CA PHE A 64 5.35 15.45 -17.40
C PHE A 64 5.80 16.87 -17.07
N SER A 65 5.09 17.55 -16.17
CA SER A 65 5.51 18.88 -15.70
C SER A 65 6.80 18.81 -14.90
N ILE A 66 6.92 17.81 -14.02
CA ILE A 66 8.13 17.56 -13.21
C ILE A 66 9.33 17.15 -14.08
N ALA A 67 9.10 16.31 -15.09
CA ALA A 67 10.15 15.79 -15.97
C ALA A 67 10.87 16.87 -16.80
N LYS A 68 10.29 18.08 -16.89
CA LYS A 68 10.92 19.23 -17.57
C LYS A 68 12.00 19.92 -16.74
N PHE A 69 12.09 19.65 -15.44
CA PHE A 69 13.06 20.30 -14.56
C PHE A 69 14.42 19.61 -14.55
N PRO A 70 15.51 20.31 -14.13
CA PRO A 70 16.82 19.70 -13.92
C PRO A 70 16.75 18.56 -12.90
N MET A 71 16.84 17.32 -13.38
CA MET A 71 16.59 16.14 -12.57
C MET A 71 17.58 15.99 -11.41
N ALA A 72 18.85 16.39 -11.60
CA ALA A 72 19.87 16.28 -10.56
C ALA A 72 19.53 17.09 -9.30
N SER A 73 19.14 18.36 -9.46
CA SER A 73 18.72 19.21 -8.34
C SER A 73 17.45 18.67 -7.68
N LEU A 74 16.46 18.29 -8.49
CA LEU A 74 15.19 17.77 -7.98
C LEU A 74 15.38 16.47 -7.17
N MET A 75 16.22 15.56 -7.66
CA MET A 75 16.57 14.34 -6.94
C MET A 75 17.36 14.62 -5.66
N HIS A 76 18.27 15.60 -5.68
CA HIS A 76 18.99 16.04 -4.48
C HIS A 76 18.02 16.56 -3.42
N ASP A 77 17.15 17.50 -3.77
CA ASP A 77 16.17 18.09 -2.85
C ASP A 77 15.20 17.02 -2.31
N ARG A 78 14.72 16.12 -3.18
CA ARG A 78 13.87 14.99 -2.78
C ARG A 78 14.58 14.09 -1.77
N ASN A 79 15.83 13.72 -2.05
CA ASN A 79 16.59 12.83 -1.17
C ASN A 79 16.90 13.52 0.15
N ALA A 80 17.27 14.80 0.13
CA ALA A 80 17.48 15.59 1.34
C ALA A 80 16.23 15.64 2.21
N VAL A 81 15.03 15.84 1.64
CA VAL A 81 13.77 15.79 2.40
C VAL A 81 13.54 14.40 3.00
N LEU A 82 13.73 13.33 2.23
CA LEU A 82 13.50 11.96 2.71
C LEU A 82 14.51 11.55 3.79
N GLU A 83 15.77 11.97 3.67
CA GLU A 83 16.81 11.73 4.66
C GLU A 83 16.55 12.56 5.93
N ASN A 84 16.23 13.85 5.81
CA ASN A 84 15.91 14.70 6.96
C ASN A 84 14.62 14.29 7.67
N ALA A 85 13.60 13.85 6.93
CA ALA A 85 12.38 13.29 7.51
C ALA A 85 12.68 12.03 8.35
N ASN A 86 13.72 11.28 7.99
CA ASN A 86 14.21 10.14 8.76
C ASN A 86 15.21 10.53 9.87
N ALA A 87 15.84 11.70 9.79
CA ALA A 87 16.91 12.13 10.70
C ALA A 87 16.40 12.56 12.09
N TYR A 88 15.20 13.13 12.18
CA TYR A 88 14.70 13.71 13.43
C TYR A 88 14.04 12.74 14.42
N ASN A 89 13.82 11.45 14.11
CA ASN A 89 13.27 10.51 15.11
C ASN A 89 13.50 8.99 14.92
N LYS A 90 14.64 8.52 14.37
CA LYS A 90 15.09 7.09 14.26
C LYS A 90 14.11 6.11 13.56
N PRO A 91 14.56 4.88 13.29
CA PRO A 91 15.59 4.45 12.33
C PRO A 91 14.93 4.25 10.95
N GLY A 92 15.71 4.15 9.88
CA GLY A 92 15.18 4.02 8.52
C GLY A 92 14.19 2.86 8.33
N PHE A 93 13.59 2.78 7.14
CA PHE A 93 12.64 1.72 6.72
C PHE A 93 13.00 0.31 7.23
N HIS A 94 14.30 -0.03 7.27
CA HIS A 94 14.80 -1.29 7.81
C HIS A 94 14.37 -1.63 9.24
N VAL A 95 14.33 -0.67 10.17
CA VAL A 95 13.89 -0.98 11.55
C VAL A 95 12.38 -0.97 11.67
N ALA A 96 11.68 -0.20 10.82
CA ALA A 96 10.23 -0.34 10.67
C ALA A 96 9.86 -1.75 10.23
N SER A 97 10.48 -2.24 9.15
CA SER A 97 10.31 -3.59 8.65
C SER A 97 10.74 -4.64 9.67
N TYR A 98 11.84 -4.42 10.40
CA TYR A 98 12.25 -5.31 11.48
C TYR A 98 11.18 -5.40 12.58
N ASN A 99 10.65 -4.27 13.06
CA ASN A 99 9.61 -4.27 14.09
C ASN A 99 8.28 -4.83 13.58
N GLU A 100 7.94 -4.59 12.32
CA GLU A 100 6.71 -5.10 11.70
C GLU A 100 6.78 -6.61 11.43
N ILE A 101 7.96 -7.16 11.14
CA ILE A 101 8.16 -8.57 10.81
C ILE A 101 8.50 -9.40 12.05
N MET A 102 9.37 -8.90 12.93
CA MET A 102 9.90 -9.69 14.07
C MET A 102 8.97 -9.68 15.29
N ASN A 103 8.07 -8.71 15.40
CA ASN A 103 7.06 -8.71 16.47
C ASN A 103 5.78 -9.45 16.09
N VAL A 104 5.76 -10.14 14.94
CA VAL A 104 4.63 -11.00 14.57
C VAL A 104 4.60 -12.19 15.51
N THR A 105 3.49 -12.33 16.25
CA THR A 105 3.29 -13.45 17.17
C THR A 105 2.56 -14.61 16.48
N SER A 106 2.69 -15.81 17.04
CA SER A 106 1.98 -17.01 16.56
C SER A 106 0.46 -16.81 16.52
N VAL A 107 -0.10 -16.09 17.50
CA VAL A 107 -1.53 -15.75 17.58
C VAL A 107 -1.96 -14.86 16.40
N MET A 108 -1.12 -13.91 16.00
CA MET A 108 -1.42 -13.06 14.85
C MET A 108 -1.43 -13.87 13.54
N ILE A 109 -0.58 -14.90 13.43
CA ILE A 109 -0.55 -15.79 12.27
C ILE A 109 -1.82 -16.62 12.19
N THR A 110 -2.29 -17.16 13.32
CA THR A 110 -3.54 -17.93 13.35
C THR A 110 -4.75 -17.06 12.99
N ASP A 111 -4.83 -15.84 13.53
CA ASP A 111 -5.90 -14.89 13.22
C ASP A 111 -5.88 -14.47 11.75
N MET A 112 -4.68 -14.25 11.20
CA MET A 112 -4.51 -13.96 9.77
C MET A 112 -5.01 -15.13 8.90
N GLN A 113 -4.65 -16.37 9.22
CA GLN A 113 -5.10 -17.53 8.46
C GLN A 113 -6.62 -17.65 8.47
N GLU A 114 -7.26 -17.40 9.62
CA GLU A 114 -8.71 -17.42 9.73
C GLU A 114 -9.35 -16.26 8.95
N GLY A 115 -8.79 -15.05 9.05
CA GLY A 115 -9.24 -13.89 8.31
C GLY A 115 -9.16 -14.08 6.79
N VAL A 116 -8.08 -14.68 6.29
CA VAL A 116 -7.90 -15.00 4.87
C VAL A 116 -8.94 -16.02 4.40
N LYS A 117 -9.23 -17.06 5.19
CA LYS A 117 -10.30 -18.04 4.87
C LYS A 117 -11.66 -17.35 4.76
N ARG A 118 -11.98 -16.47 5.71
CA ARG A 118 -13.22 -15.68 5.70
C ARG A 118 -13.29 -14.76 4.47
N PHE A 119 -12.19 -14.11 4.11
CA PHE A 119 -12.12 -13.25 2.92
C PHE A 119 -12.39 -14.02 1.63
N LYS A 120 -11.74 -15.18 1.46
CA LYS A 120 -11.92 -16.05 0.28
C LYS A 120 -13.37 -16.47 0.08
N ASN A 121 -14.09 -16.72 1.18
CA ASN A 121 -15.47 -17.17 1.16
C ASN A 121 -16.49 -16.01 1.20
N SER A 122 -16.03 -14.76 1.33
CA SER A 122 -16.93 -13.60 1.40
C SER A 122 -17.40 -13.17 0.02
N GLU A 123 -18.68 -12.79 -0.11
CA GLU A 123 -19.17 -12.11 -1.30
C GLU A 123 -18.50 -10.73 -1.40
N ILE A 124 -17.46 -10.64 -2.23
CA ILE A 124 -16.85 -9.36 -2.55
C ILE A 124 -17.86 -8.58 -3.39
N LYS A 125 -18.38 -7.45 -2.86
CA LYS A 125 -19.15 -6.51 -3.67
C LYS A 125 -18.29 -6.14 -4.87
N GLY A 126 -18.81 -6.41 -6.07
CA GLY A 126 -18.13 -6.15 -7.34
C GLY A 126 -17.59 -4.72 -7.44
N PRO A 127 -16.60 -4.50 -8.32
CA PRO A 127 -15.94 -3.20 -8.44
C PRO A 127 -16.94 -2.08 -8.72
N LYS A 128 -16.76 -0.93 -8.06
CA LYS A 128 -17.61 0.27 -8.24
C LYS A 128 -17.10 1.22 -9.33
N THR A 129 -16.04 0.82 -10.04
CA THR A 129 -15.32 1.62 -11.04
C THR A 129 -15.17 0.80 -12.30
N ASP A 130 -14.97 1.47 -13.44
CA ASP A 130 -14.85 0.85 -14.77
C ASP A 130 -13.59 -0.01 -15.00
N SER A 131 -13.20 -0.82 -14.02
CA SER A 131 -12.10 -1.78 -14.13
C SER A 131 -12.37 -2.90 -15.14
N TRP A 132 -13.60 -3.01 -15.66
CA TRP A 132 -14.02 -4.00 -16.67
C TRP A 132 -13.42 -3.78 -18.06
N SER A 133 -12.85 -2.60 -18.36
CA SER A 133 -12.11 -2.39 -19.60
C SER A 133 -10.64 -2.85 -19.53
N ILE A 134 -10.16 -3.29 -18.36
CA ILE A 134 -8.86 -3.93 -18.23
C ILE A 134 -9.05 -5.39 -18.62
N LYS A 135 -8.68 -5.73 -19.86
CA LYS A 135 -8.57 -7.13 -20.27
C LYS A 135 -7.57 -7.81 -19.32
N GLU A 136 -7.98 -8.90 -18.70
CA GLU A 136 -7.03 -9.78 -18.02
C GLU A 136 -5.89 -10.08 -18.99
N LYS A 137 -4.65 -9.78 -18.59
CA LYS A 137 -3.50 -10.21 -19.38
C LYS A 137 -3.53 -11.73 -19.39
N THR A 138 -3.59 -12.32 -20.57
CA THR A 138 -3.43 -13.76 -20.73
C THR A 138 -2.10 -14.15 -20.14
N ILE A 139 -2.13 -15.08 -19.18
CA ILE A 139 -0.93 -15.65 -18.57
C ILE A 139 -0.06 -16.21 -19.72
N PRO A 140 1.22 -15.81 -19.83
CA PRO A 140 2.15 -16.40 -20.78
C PRO A 140 2.25 -17.92 -20.59
N ASP A 141 2.48 -18.66 -21.67
CA ASP A 141 2.42 -20.12 -21.61
C ASP A 141 3.50 -20.76 -20.71
N TRP A 142 4.62 -20.05 -20.50
CA TRP A 142 5.67 -20.49 -19.57
C TRP A 142 5.24 -20.44 -18.10
N GLU A 143 4.46 -19.43 -17.71
CA GLU A 143 3.96 -19.27 -16.35
C GLU A 143 2.83 -20.28 -16.05
N LYS A 144 2.05 -20.67 -17.06
CA LYS A 144 1.10 -21.79 -16.95
C LYS A 144 1.81 -23.13 -16.69
N ALA A 145 2.92 -23.37 -17.37
CA ALA A 145 3.71 -24.58 -17.20
C ALA A 145 4.34 -24.66 -15.80
N GLU A 146 4.84 -23.55 -15.27
CA GLU A 146 5.36 -23.48 -13.88
C GLU A 146 4.27 -23.77 -12.85
N ILE A 147 3.08 -23.18 -13.00
CA ILE A 147 1.93 -23.45 -12.10
C ILE A 147 1.53 -24.93 -12.13
N GLU A 148 1.64 -25.60 -13.28
CA GLU A 148 1.31 -27.02 -13.43
C GLU A 148 2.37 -27.92 -12.78
N ILE A 149 3.64 -27.55 -12.90
CA ILE A 149 4.76 -28.21 -12.21
C ILE A 149 4.61 -28.07 -10.69
N GLU A 150 4.27 -26.88 -10.18
CA GLU A 150 4.04 -26.66 -8.74
C GLU A 150 2.87 -27.48 -8.22
N LYS A 151 1.76 -27.56 -8.97
CA LYS A 151 0.60 -28.40 -8.63
C LYS A 151 0.93 -29.89 -8.59
N GLN A 152 1.81 -30.37 -9.47
CA GLN A 152 2.26 -31.77 -9.47
C GLN A 152 3.17 -32.05 -8.26
N LYS A 153 4.08 -31.13 -7.92
CA LYS A 153 4.94 -31.24 -6.73
C LYS A 153 4.16 -31.26 -5.42
N GLN A 154 3.02 -30.58 -5.36
CA GLN A 154 2.17 -30.51 -4.16
C GLN A 154 1.29 -31.75 -3.94
N LYS A 155 1.18 -32.63 -4.96
CA LYS A 155 0.45 -33.90 -4.90
C LYS A 155 1.34 -35.10 -4.56
N THR A 156 2.66 -34.92 -4.54
CA THR A 156 3.65 -35.95 -4.18
C THR A 156 4.13 -35.72 -2.76
#